data_AF-A0A420U701-F1
#
_entry.id   AF-A0A420U701-F1
#
_cell.length_a   1.000
_cell.length_b   1.000
_cell.length_c   1.000
_cell.angle_alpha   90.00
_cell.angle_beta   90.00
_cell.angle_gamma   90.00
#
_symmetry.space_group_name_H-M   'P 1'
#
loop_
_entity.id
_entity.type
_entity.pdbx_description
1 polymer ?
#
loop_
_entity_poly.entity_id
_entity_poly.type
_entity_poly.pdbx_seq_one_letter_code
_entity_poly.pdbx_strand_id
1 'polypeptide(L)'
;MCLVVLQYLPGRPEAHMIFHDEPGPENTTTWTHTAVSRIIKSLRLLFQSFEGSECFDEQVADVLCRNTSKPVNDTFDSFDDWIAQFCGPNIRWESIGLLWAHLEGLSDAISTLTHRQLQWVEGKRSSVLSHDHIHYCIEIARRFTAGNNMLLDLCRRHAALGTMVYGDASPVYWNSHSLCVSILLYIGLHASGEASRPQTPPQKPSFCVEHKRLLYSYIFANDKSEVSFTGRPPLLSRRYCSSVPPLDLPDSCMVSEDTLIEEFKALDERGWNTKGEISSNSYIRARYLMAYVFDEVIEVALGNDTHATLEYLQ
;
A
#
# COMPACT_ATOMS: atom_id res chain seq x y z
N MET A 1 17.79 -5.84 -13.11
CA MET A 1 16.60 -5.18 -12.51
C MET A 1 16.99 -3.91 -11.77
N CYS A 2 17.88 -3.95 -10.78
CA CYS A 2 18.29 -2.75 -10.03
C CYS A 2 18.73 -1.58 -10.93
N LEU A 3 19.72 -1.79 -11.81
CA LEU A 3 20.22 -0.74 -12.70
C LEU A 3 19.16 -0.22 -13.67
N VAL A 4 18.28 -1.10 -14.15
CA VAL A 4 17.15 -0.72 -15.02
C VAL A 4 16.24 0.26 -14.31
N VAL A 5 15.83 -0.04 -13.06
CA VAL A 5 14.96 0.89 -12.31
C VAL A 5 15.64 2.23 -12.07
N LEU A 6 16.94 2.23 -11.75
CA LEU A 6 17.68 3.45 -11.45
C LEU A 6 17.79 4.38 -12.65
N GLN A 7 17.97 3.86 -13.87
CA GLN A 7 18.12 4.67 -15.10
C GLN A 7 16.90 5.58 -15.40
N TYR A 8 15.72 5.25 -14.86
CA TYR A 8 14.47 5.96 -15.12
C TYR A 8 14.09 6.96 -14.02
N LEU A 9 14.87 7.03 -12.94
CA LEU A 9 14.68 7.99 -11.86
C LEU A 9 15.09 9.41 -12.29
N PRO A 10 14.65 10.46 -11.56
CA PRO A 10 14.99 11.85 -11.90
C PRO A 10 16.49 12.12 -11.93
N GLY A 11 16.92 12.99 -12.84
CA GLY A 11 18.33 13.34 -13.01
C GLY A 11 19.16 12.29 -13.77
N ARG A 12 18.52 11.25 -14.32
CA ARG A 12 19.15 10.21 -15.14
C ARG A 12 18.80 10.40 -16.63
N PRO A 13 19.59 9.86 -17.57
CA PRO A 13 19.35 10.06 -19.01
C PRO A 13 17.96 9.60 -19.47
N GLU A 14 17.49 8.47 -18.93
CA GLU A 14 16.19 7.90 -19.25
C GLU A 14 15.09 8.30 -18.27
N ALA A 15 15.28 9.41 -17.52
CA ALA A 15 14.29 9.87 -16.55
C ALA A 15 12.90 10.03 -17.18
N HIS A 16 11.89 9.45 -16.53
CA HIS A 16 10.48 9.57 -16.90
C HIS A 16 9.69 10.41 -15.89
N MET A 17 10.27 10.67 -14.73
CA MET A 17 9.69 11.51 -13.71
C MET A 17 10.63 12.68 -13.38
N ILE A 18 10.06 13.79 -12.95
CA ILE A 18 10.75 14.98 -12.46
C ILE A 18 10.21 15.37 -11.09
N PHE A 19 11.09 15.95 -10.28
CA PHE A 19 10.72 16.49 -8.98
C PHE A 19 10.29 17.95 -9.13
N HIS A 20 9.16 18.31 -8.53
CA HIS A 20 8.87 19.70 -8.21
C HIS A 20 9.44 20.07 -6.84
N ASP A 21 10.02 21.26 -6.73
CA ASP A 21 10.65 21.72 -5.48
C ASP A 21 9.65 22.20 -4.43
N GLU A 22 8.46 22.64 -4.84
CA GLU A 22 7.41 23.07 -3.90
C GLU A 22 6.55 21.89 -3.47
N PRO A 23 6.37 21.66 -2.15
CA PRO A 23 5.33 20.75 -1.68
C PRO A 23 3.96 21.30 -2.08
N GLY A 24 3.02 20.40 -2.39
CA GLY A 24 1.64 20.78 -2.66
C GLY A 24 0.99 21.54 -1.49
N PRO A 25 -0.18 22.16 -1.71
CA PRO A 25 -0.85 22.95 -0.67
C PRO A 25 -1.06 22.15 0.63
N GLU A 26 -0.67 22.75 1.77
CA GLU A 26 -0.57 22.12 3.09
C GLU A 26 -1.84 21.35 3.51
N ASN A 27 -3.02 21.88 3.15
CA ASN A 27 -4.33 21.32 3.53
C ASN A 27 -4.73 20.04 2.77
N THR A 28 -3.90 19.54 1.85
CA THR A 28 -4.20 18.33 1.05
C THR A 28 -3.17 17.21 1.21
N THR A 29 -2.23 17.38 2.15
CA THR A 29 -1.08 16.49 2.30
C THR A 29 -1.48 15.21 3.02
N THR A 30 -1.69 14.12 2.28
CA THR A 30 -1.87 12.79 2.88
C THR A 30 -0.53 12.24 3.39
N TRP A 31 -0.56 11.21 4.25
CA TRP A 31 0.66 10.54 4.71
C TRP A 31 1.59 10.12 3.55
N THR A 32 1.03 9.68 2.41
CA THR A 32 1.82 9.29 1.23
C THR A 32 2.57 10.49 0.63
N HIS A 33 1.96 11.69 0.59
CA HIS A 33 2.64 12.89 0.09
C HIS A 33 3.83 13.27 1.00
N THR A 34 3.63 13.20 2.32
CA THR A 34 4.70 13.44 3.30
C THR A 34 5.82 12.41 3.18
N ALA A 35 5.47 11.12 3.03
CA ALA A 35 6.43 10.04 2.81
C ALA A 35 7.25 10.27 1.54
N VAL A 36 6.59 10.56 0.42
CA VAL A 36 7.25 10.82 -0.86
C VAL A 36 8.19 12.02 -0.79
N SER A 37 7.78 13.12 -0.15
CA SER A 37 8.64 14.29 0.04
C SER A 37 9.94 13.95 0.79
N ARG A 38 9.84 13.15 1.87
CA ARG A 38 11.01 12.66 2.61
C ARG A 38 11.87 11.72 1.77
N ILE A 39 11.26 10.82 0.99
CA ILE A 39 11.98 9.89 0.10
C ILE A 39 12.72 10.67 -0.99
N ILE A 40 12.10 11.67 -1.62
CA ILE A 40 12.72 12.53 -2.64
C ILE A 40 13.96 13.22 -2.07
N LYS A 41 13.85 13.83 -0.89
CA LYS A 41 15.00 14.45 -0.20
C LYS A 41 16.12 13.44 0.03
N SER A 42 15.76 12.24 0.46
CA SER A 42 16.70 11.16 0.75
C SER A 42 17.42 10.67 -0.50
N LEU A 43 16.68 10.51 -1.59
CA LEU A 43 17.21 10.09 -2.88
C LEU A 43 18.16 11.15 -3.48
N ARG A 44 17.81 12.44 -3.37
CA ARG A 44 18.68 13.55 -3.78
C ARG A 44 20.01 13.54 -3.03
N LEU A 45 19.98 13.37 -1.70
CA LEU A 45 21.19 13.28 -0.88
C LEU A 45 22.03 12.04 -1.22
N LEU A 46 21.39 10.89 -1.47
CA LEU A 46 22.08 9.68 -1.89
C LEU A 46 22.78 9.87 -3.24
N PHE A 47 22.10 10.47 -4.21
CA PHE A 47 22.68 10.76 -5.53
C PHE A 47 23.86 11.73 -5.42
N GLN A 48 23.72 12.81 -4.64
CA GLN A 48 24.82 13.75 -4.41
C GLN A 48 26.06 13.07 -3.80
N SER A 49 25.87 12.07 -2.92
CA SER A 49 26.99 11.39 -2.28
C SER A 49 27.88 10.57 -3.23
N PHE A 50 27.38 10.24 -4.42
CA PHE A 50 28.09 9.48 -5.44
C PHE A 50 28.30 10.28 -6.73
N GLU A 51 28.00 11.58 -6.75
CA GLU A 51 28.13 12.41 -7.94
C GLU A 51 29.56 12.35 -8.51
N GLY A 52 29.68 12.13 -9.83
CA GLY A 52 30.96 11.95 -10.51
C GLY A 52 31.60 10.57 -10.40
N SER A 53 30.99 9.62 -9.69
CA SER A 53 31.46 8.23 -9.62
C SER A 53 31.21 7.47 -10.94
N GLU A 54 32.21 6.74 -11.42
CA GLU A 54 32.07 5.84 -12.58
C GLU A 54 31.16 4.63 -12.29
N CYS A 55 31.00 4.26 -11.00
CA CYS A 55 30.16 3.15 -10.53
C CYS A 55 28.91 3.66 -9.78
N PHE A 56 28.38 4.82 -10.21
CA PHE A 56 27.27 5.50 -9.53
C PHE A 56 26.06 4.57 -9.30
N ASP A 57 25.56 3.90 -10.35
CA ASP A 57 24.33 3.10 -10.24
C ASP A 57 24.55 1.86 -9.38
N GLU A 58 25.73 1.24 -9.44
CA GLU A 58 26.11 0.11 -8.60
C GLU A 58 26.18 0.50 -7.12
N GLN A 59 26.73 1.68 -6.81
CA GLN A 59 26.84 2.18 -5.43
C GLN A 59 25.47 2.55 -4.86
N VAL A 60 24.61 3.20 -5.64
CA VAL A 60 23.22 3.48 -5.26
C VAL A 60 22.46 2.18 -5.04
N ALA A 61 22.58 1.21 -5.96
CA ALA A 61 21.93 -0.09 -5.84
C ALA A 61 22.41 -0.86 -4.60
N ASP A 62 23.71 -0.83 -4.29
CA ASP A 62 24.27 -1.46 -3.09
C ASP A 62 23.66 -0.87 -1.80
N VAL A 63 23.59 0.47 -1.69
CA VAL A 63 22.95 1.13 -0.54
C VAL A 63 21.50 0.69 -0.38
N LEU A 64 20.71 0.74 -1.47
CA LEU A 64 19.31 0.32 -1.45
C LEU A 64 19.17 -1.15 -1.07
N CYS A 65 19.95 -2.05 -1.65
CA CYS A 65 19.93 -3.48 -1.34
C CYS A 65 20.29 -3.76 0.11
N ARG A 66 21.41 -3.21 0.61
CA ARG A 66 21.84 -3.39 2.02
C ARG A 66 20.81 -2.87 3.00
N ASN A 67 20.19 -1.72 2.70
CA ASN A 67 19.11 -1.21 3.52
C ASN A 67 17.88 -2.12 3.44
N THR A 68 17.52 -2.61 2.26
CA THR A 68 16.36 -3.50 2.04
C THR A 68 16.48 -4.85 2.76
N SER A 69 17.70 -5.27 3.13
CA SER A 69 17.92 -6.46 3.96
C SER A 69 17.68 -6.25 5.46
N LYS A 70 17.60 -5.01 5.95
CA LYS A 70 17.41 -4.73 7.38
C LYS A 70 15.96 -4.99 7.77
N PRO A 71 15.64 -5.57 8.93
CA PRO A 71 14.25 -5.75 9.35
C PRO A 71 13.53 -4.40 9.48
N VAL A 72 12.22 -4.40 9.19
CA VAL A 72 11.32 -3.25 9.38
C VAL A 72 10.43 -3.55 10.58
N ASN A 73 10.26 -2.56 11.45
CA ASN A 73 9.32 -2.59 12.55
C ASN A 73 8.00 -1.90 12.16
N ASP A 74 6.93 -2.67 12.10
CA ASP A 74 5.58 -2.24 11.78
C ASP A 74 4.69 -2.07 13.04
N THR A 75 5.28 -1.79 14.20
CA THR A 75 4.56 -1.59 15.47
C THR A 75 4.74 -0.20 16.08
N PHE A 76 5.19 0.79 15.29
CA PHE A 76 5.33 2.17 15.76
C PHE A 76 3.97 2.86 15.91
N ASP A 77 3.85 3.72 16.91
CA ASP A 77 2.67 4.56 17.09
C ASP A 77 2.67 5.74 16.13
N SER A 78 3.83 6.39 16.00
CA SER A 78 4.03 7.59 15.17
C SER A 78 4.36 7.24 13.72
N PHE A 79 3.81 8.01 12.79
CA PHE A 79 4.19 8.00 11.38
C PHE A 79 5.67 8.34 11.17
N ASP A 80 6.21 9.28 11.96
CA ASP A 80 7.58 9.77 11.80
C ASP A 80 8.62 8.66 12.04
N ASP A 81 8.44 7.90 13.11
CA ASP A 81 9.30 6.78 13.45
C ASP A 81 9.20 5.67 12.40
N TRP A 82 7.98 5.39 11.94
CA TRP A 82 7.75 4.38 10.91
C TRP A 82 8.42 4.75 9.58
N ILE A 83 8.20 5.97 9.07
CA ILE A 83 8.71 6.39 7.76
C ILE A 83 10.22 6.63 7.75
N ALA A 84 10.84 6.89 8.91
CA ALA A 84 12.30 7.01 9.05
C ALA A 84 13.05 5.71 8.65
N GLN A 85 12.37 4.56 8.66
CA GLN A 85 12.91 3.29 8.20
C GLN A 85 13.03 3.20 6.67
N PHE A 86 12.37 4.10 5.93
CA PHE A 86 12.32 4.14 4.46
C PHE A 86 12.95 5.41 3.89
N CYS A 87 13.52 6.26 4.74
CA CYS A 87 14.06 7.57 4.39
C CYS A 87 15.49 7.77 4.93
N GLY A 88 16.10 8.88 4.53
CA GLY A 88 17.44 9.30 4.88
C GLY A 88 18.47 8.20 4.59
N PRO A 89 19.34 7.86 5.56
CA PRO A 89 20.33 6.79 5.40
C PRO A 89 19.71 5.39 5.30
N ASN A 90 18.41 5.24 5.57
CA ASN A 90 17.67 3.99 5.49
C ASN A 90 16.82 3.86 4.22
N ILE A 91 16.97 4.71 3.21
CA ILE A 91 16.22 4.57 1.95
C ILE A 91 16.38 3.17 1.34
N ARG A 92 15.29 2.60 0.81
CA ARG A 92 15.16 1.19 0.39
C ARG A 92 14.47 1.07 -0.96
N TRP A 93 14.41 -0.15 -1.51
CA TRP A 93 13.69 -0.41 -2.77
C TRP A 93 12.20 -0.16 -2.67
N GLU A 94 11.59 -0.39 -1.50
CA GLU A 94 10.19 -0.06 -1.27
C GLU A 94 9.94 1.45 -1.42
N SER A 95 10.88 2.29 -0.98
CA SER A 95 10.81 3.74 -1.14
C SER A 95 10.78 4.14 -2.62
N ILE A 96 11.59 3.47 -3.46
CA ILE A 96 11.64 3.72 -4.91
C ILE A 96 10.33 3.29 -5.59
N GLY A 97 9.77 2.13 -5.19
CA GLY A 97 8.47 1.69 -5.68
C GLY A 97 7.36 2.69 -5.34
N LEU A 98 7.42 3.32 -4.17
CA LEU A 98 6.43 4.31 -3.74
C LEU A 98 6.49 5.58 -4.61
N LEU A 99 7.66 5.97 -5.11
CA LEU A 99 7.78 7.10 -6.05
C LEU A 99 7.03 6.81 -7.35
N TRP A 100 7.20 5.62 -7.94
CA TRP A 100 6.48 5.22 -9.14
C TRP A 100 4.96 5.13 -8.90
N ALA A 101 4.55 4.57 -7.77
CA ALA A 101 3.14 4.50 -7.42
C ALA A 101 2.52 5.89 -7.21
N HIS A 102 3.28 6.80 -6.58
CA HIS A 102 2.85 8.18 -6.38
C HIS A 102 2.74 8.93 -7.71
N LEU A 103 3.68 8.76 -8.65
CA LEU A 103 3.64 9.38 -9.99
C LEU A 103 2.34 9.08 -10.75
N GLU A 104 1.83 7.85 -10.63
CA GLU A 104 0.55 7.42 -11.20
C GLU A 104 -0.69 7.94 -10.45
N GLY A 105 -0.51 8.58 -9.30
CA GLY A 105 -1.63 9.00 -8.45
C GLY A 105 -2.37 7.81 -7.82
N LEU A 106 -1.69 6.66 -7.68
CA LEU A 106 -2.22 5.51 -6.97
C LEU A 106 -2.24 5.84 -5.50
N SER A 107 -3.34 6.41 -5.01
CA SER A 107 -3.54 6.76 -3.61
C SER A 107 -4.70 5.96 -3.00
N ASP A 108 -5.02 6.24 -1.76
CA ASP A 108 -6.16 5.64 -1.07
C ASP A 108 -7.44 6.24 -1.66
N ALA A 109 -8.13 5.45 -2.50
CA ALA A 109 -9.46 5.58 -3.12
C ALA A 109 -9.96 6.93 -3.70
N ILE A 110 -9.80 8.07 -3.01
CA ILE A 110 -10.47 9.35 -3.30
C ILE A 110 -9.50 10.48 -3.67
N SER A 111 -8.18 10.30 -3.51
CA SER A 111 -7.18 11.37 -3.64
C SER A 111 -6.46 11.46 -5.00
N THR A 112 -7.09 11.02 -6.10
CA THR A 112 -6.47 11.02 -7.44
C THR A 112 -6.19 12.41 -8.02
N LEU A 113 -6.91 13.43 -7.54
CA LEU A 113 -6.81 14.84 -7.99
C LEU A 113 -5.85 15.70 -7.15
N THR A 114 -5.23 15.15 -6.11
CA THR A 114 -4.31 15.91 -5.26
C THR A 114 -3.02 16.23 -6.01
N HIS A 115 -2.44 17.42 -5.74
CA HIS A 115 -1.16 17.83 -6.28
C HIS A 115 -0.05 16.84 -5.91
N ARG A 116 0.76 16.44 -6.89
CA ARG A 116 1.87 15.51 -6.70
C ARG A 116 3.20 16.20 -6.94
N GLN A 117 4.13 15.95 -6.02
CA GLN A 117 5.50 16.45 -6.13
C GLN A 117 6.28 15.76 -7.26
N LEU A 118 5.85 14.55 -7.66
CA LEU A 118 6.36 13.86 -8.84
C LEU A 118 5.43 14.08 -10.02
N GLN A 119 6.02 14.51 -11.14
CA GLN A 119 5.33 14.66 -12.41
C GLN A 119 6.06 13.92 -13.52
N TRP A 120 5.32 13.62 -14.58
CA TRP A 120 5.87 13.03 -15.77
C TRP A 120 6.77 14.03 -16.50
N VAL A 121 7.88 13.55 -17.04
CA VAL A 121 8.59 14.26 -18.09
C VAL A 121 7.65 14.38 -19.30
N GLU A 122 7.61 15.57 -19.91
CA GLU A 122 6.77 15.83 -21.07
C GLU A 122 7.02 14.79 -22.18
N GLY A 123 5.93 14.23 -22.72
CA GLY A 123 5.99 13.19 -23.77
C GLY A 123 6.43 11.80 -23.31
N LYS A 124 6.81 11.60 -22.04
CA LYS A 124 7.29 10.31 -21.49
C LYS A 124 6.29 9.59 -20.58
N ARG A 125 5.03 10.00 -20.55
CA ARG A 125 4.01 9.33 -19.73
C ARG A 125 3.76 7.90 -20.21
N SER A 126 3.96 6.91 -19.33
CA SER A 126 3.69 5.50 -19.64
C SER A 126 3.31 4.69 -18.40
N SER A 127 2.02 4.34 -18.29
CA SER A 127 1.52 3.54 -17.17
C SER A 127 1.92 2.07 -17.22
N VAL A 128 2.20 1.54 -18.42
CA VAL A 128 2.85 0.23 -18.59
C VAL A 128 4.25 0.25 -17.97
N LEU A 129 5.03 1.30 -18.24
CA LEU A 129 6.37 1.45 -17.69
C LEU A 129 6.35 1.58 -16.17
N SER A 130 5.45 2.40 -15.61
CA SER A 130 5.26 2.49 -14.15
C SER A 130 4.92 1.15 -13.54
N HIS A 131 4.00 0.41 -14.17
CA HIS A 131 3.60 -0.92 -13.71
C HIS A 131 4.81 -1.87 -13.63
N ASP A 132 5.65 -1.88 -14.67
CA ASP A 132 6.85 -2.71 -14.70
C ASP A 132 7.88 -2.27 -13.64
N HIS A 133 8.05 -0.97 -13.43
CA HIS A 133 9.00 -0.46 -12.45
C HIS A 133 8.56 -0.70 -11.00
N ILE A 134 7.26 -0.59 -10.70
CA ILE A 134 6.72 -1.00 -9.40
C ILE A 134 6.94 -2.51 -9.21
N HIS A 135 6.65 -3.32 -10.23
CA HIS A 135 6.91 -4.77 -10.20
C HIS A 135 8.39 -5.07 -9.92
N TYR A 136 9.31 -4.39 -10.61
CA TYR A 136 10.75 -4.58 -10.39
C TYR A 136 11.17 -4.22 -8.97
N CYS A 137 10.66 -3.12 -8.40
CA CYS A 137 10.92 -2.77 -7.00
C CYS A 137 10.41 -3.83 -6.03
N ILE A 138 9.21 -4.37 -6.26
CA ILE A 138 8.64 -5.47 -5.45
C ILE A 138 9.52 -6.72 -5.53
N GLU A 139 9.88 -7.16 -6.73
CA GLU A 139 10.68 -8.37 -6.92
C GLU A 139 12.09 -8.22 -6.32
N ILE A 140 12.73 -7.06 -6.48
CA ILE A 140 14.03 -6.78 -5.84
C ILE A 140 13.87 -6.83 -4.31
N ALA A 141 12.87 -6.14 -3.74
CA ALA A 141 12.67 -6.10 -2.30
C ALA A 141 12.46 -7.49 -1.70
N ARG A 142 11.65 -8.33 -2.37
CA ARG A 142 11.39 -9.72 -1.98
C ARG A 142 12.62 -10.64 -1.99
N ARG A 143 13.74 -10.23 -2.60
CA ARG A 143 15.01 -10.97 -2.50
C ARG A 143 15.72 -10.73 -1.16
N PHE A 144 15.39 -9.64 -0.46
CA PHE A 144 16.11 -9.19 0.73
C PHE A 144 15.23 -9.14 1.99
N THR A 145 13.91 -9.00 1.84
CA THR A 145 12.96 -9.02 2.95
C THR A 145 11.84 -10.02 2.69
N ALA A 146 11.34 -10.64 3.76
CA ALA A 146 10.24 -11.59 3.67
C ALA A 146 8.87 -10.90 3.58
N GLY A 147 8.77 -9.66 4.05
CA GLY A 147 7.53 -8.88 4.05
C GLY A 147 7.56 -7.73 5.05
N ASN A 148 6.87 -6.65 4.73
CA ASN A 148 6.54 -5.54 5.62
C ASN A 148 5.32 -4.81 5.06
N ASN A 149 4.73 -3.90 5.84
CA ASN A 149 3.53 -3.18 5.42
C ASN A 149 3.74 -2.32 4.18
N MET A 150 4.90 -1.68 4.00
CA MET A 150 5.18 -0.87 2.81
C MET A 150 5.27 -1.74 1.56
N LEU A 151 5.90 -2.92 1.64
CA LEU A 151 5.95 -3.85 0.52
C LEU A 151 4.55 -4.37 0.16
N LEU A 152 3.70 -4.64 1.15
CA LEU A 152 2.30 -5.00 0.90
C LEU A 152 1.52 -3.84 0.27
N ASP A 153 1.76 -2.60 0.73
CA ASP A 153 1.20 -1.38 0.17
C ASP A 153 1.56 -1.22 -1.32
N LEU A 154 2.81 -1.49 -1.69
CA LEU A 154 3.24 -1.52 -3.08
C LEU A 154 2.54 -2.60 -3.89
N CYS A 155 2.37 -3.81 -3.32
CA CYS A 155 1.69 -4.89 -4.03
C CYS A 155 0.22 -4.55 -4.32
N ARG A 156 -0.50 -3.91 -3.39
CA ARG A 156 -1.87 -3.44 -3.68
C ARG A 156 -1.90 -2.34 -4.72
N ARG A 157 -0.94 -1.39 -4.71
CA ARG A 157 -0.88 -0.30 -5.69
C ARG A 157 -0.50 -0.83 -7.07
N HIS A 158 0.41 -1.79 -7.13
CA HIS A 158 0.76 -2.52 -8.35
C HIS A 158 -0.44 -3.23 -8.96
N ALA A 159 -1.22 -3.96 -8.15
CA ALA A 159 -2.47 -4.57 -8.60
C ALA A 159 -3.48 -3.51 -9.07
N ALA A 160 -3.68 -2.42 -8.32
CA ALA A 160 -4.57 -1.33 -8.73
C ALA A 160 -4.14 -0.64 -10.04
N LEU A 161 -2.84 -0.55 -10.33
CA LEU A 161 -2.38 -0.08 -11.63
C LEU A 161 -2.63 -1.13 -12.72
N GLY A 162 -2.49 -2.41 -12.38
CA GLY A 162 -2.79 -3.53 -13.26
C GLY A 162 -4.23 -3.51 -13.79
N THR A 163 -5.21 -3.17 -12.96
CA THR A 163 -6.60 -2.99 -13.40
C THR A 163 -6.73 -1.85 -14.41
N MET A 164 -6.11 -0.69 -14.13
CA MET A 164 -6.20 0.48 -14.99
C MET A 164 -5.50 0.30 -16.34
N VAL A 165 -4.39 -0.44 -16.37
CA VAL A 165 -3.58 -0.63 -17.59
C VAL A 165 -4.07 -1.81 -18.42
N TYR A 166 -4.41 -2.93 -17.79
CA TYR A 166 -4.70 -4.20 -18.48
C TYR A 166 -6.15 -4.67 -18.33
N GLY A 167 -6.93 -4.04 -17.44
CA GLY A 167 -8.31 -4.41 -17.12
C GLY A 167 -8.42 -5.44 -16.00
N ASP A 168 -9.57 -5.43 -15.32
CA ASP A 168 -9.88 -6.26 -14.14
C ASP A 168 -9.84 -7.78 -14.46
N ALA A 169 -10.30 -8.17 -15.65
CA ALA A 169 -10.30 -9.57 -16.06
C ALA A 169 -8.90 -10.13 -16.42
N SER A 170 -7.87 -9.27 -16.48
CA SER A 170 -6.54 -9.64 -16.99
C SER A 170 -5.78 -10.59 -16.07
N PRO A 171 -4.96 -11.51 -16.63
CA PRO A 171 -4.09 -12.34 -15.82
C PRO A 171 -3.00 -11.52 -15.10
N VAL A 172 -2.64 -10.35 -15.63
CA VAL A 172 -1.67 -9.44 -15.02
C VAL A 172 -2.19 -8.97 -13.67
N TYR A 173 -3.40 -8.43 -13.63
CA TYR A 173 -4.05 -8.03 -12.39
C TYR A 173 -4.20 -9.21 -11.42
N TRP A 174 -4.73 -10.34 -11.90
CA TRP A 174 -4.96 -11.52 -11.06
C TRP A 174 -3.70 -12.01 -10.36
N ASN A 175 -2.57 -12.06 -11.08
CA ASN A 175 -1.28 -12.45 -10.51
C ASN A 175 -0.79 -11.43 -9.46
N SER A 176 -0.89 -10.13 -9.74
CA SER A 176 -0.51 -9.07 -8.80
C SER A 176 -1.36 -9.09 -7.53
N HIS A 177 -2.68 -9.29 -7.67
CA HIS A 177 -3.60 -9.41 -6.54
C HIS A 177 -3.30 -10.67 -5.71
N SER A 178 -3.03 -11.81 -6.37
CA SER A 178 -2.66 -13.05 -5.69
C SER A 178 -1.36 -12.92 -4.88
N LEU A 179 -0.36 -12.19 -5.41
CA LEU A 179 0.85 -11.87 -4.66
C LEU A 179 0.54 -10.99 -3.45
N CYS A 180 -0.33 -10.00 -3.62
CA CYS A 180 -0.77 -9.11 -2.54
C CYS A 180 -1.44 -9.91 -1.39
N VAL A 181 -2.38 -10.80 -1.72
CA VAL A 181 -3.02 -11.72 -0.76
C VAL A 181 -1.99 -12.61 -0.08
N SER A 182 -1.04 -13.16 -0.84
CA SER A 182 0.00 -14.04 -0.30
C SER A 182 0.87 -13.33 0.74
N ILE A 183 1.29 -12.09 0.45
CA ILE A 183 2.08 -11.28 1.40
C ILE A 183 1.23 -10.93 2.63
N LEU A 184 -0.01 -10.47 2.46
CA LEU A 184 -0.94 -10.17 3.56
C LEU A 184 -1.09 -11.36 4.52
N LEU A 185 -1.25 -12.56 3.98
CA LEU A 185 -1.34 -13.79 4.77
C LEU A 185 -0.02 -14.07 5.49
N TYR A 186 1.11 -13.99 4.78
CA TYR A 186 2.45 -14.23 5.32
C TYR A 186 2.79 -13.30 6.50
N ILE A 187 2.50 -12.00 6.39
CA ILE A 187 2.77 -11.03 7.47
C ILE A 187 1.68 -11.02 8.56
N GLY A 188 0.71 -11.94 8.49
CA GLY A 188 -0.29 -12.17 9.55
C GLY A 188 -1.41 -11.13 9.61
N LEU A 189 -1.58 -10.28 8.59
CA LEU A 189 -2.59 -9.22 8.58
C LEU A 189 -4.03 -9.70 8.47
N HIS A 190 -4.26 -10.98 8.16
CA HIS A 190 -5.57 -11.61 8.18
C HIS A 190 -6.05 -11.94 9.60
N ALA A 191 -5.11 -12.11 10.55
CA ALA A 191 -5.40 -12.59 11.90
C ALA A 191 -4.79 -11.68 12.96
N SER A 192 -5.10 -10.39 12.93
CA SER A 192 -4.53 -9.42 13.88
C SER A 192 -4.93 -9.65 15.35
N GLY A 193 -5.86 -10.59 15.61
CA GLY A 193 -6.31 -10.96 16.94
C GLY A 193 -7.22 -9.91 17.59
N GLU A 194 -7.57 -8.87 16.85
CA GLU A 194 -8.38 -7.74 17.33
C GLU A 194 -9.86 -8.12 17.46
N ALA A 195 -10.41 -8.91 16.52
CA ALA A 195 -11.81 -9.34 16.61
C ALA A 195 -12.10 -10.27 17.80
N SER A 196 -11.08 -10.93 18.37
CA SER A 196 -11.22 -11.79 19.56
C SER A 196 -11.18 -11.00 20.87
N ARG A 197 -10.85 -9.71 20.83
CA ARG A 197 -10.92 -8.83 22.01
C ARG A 197 -12.35 -8.31 22.13
N PRO A 198 -12.88 -8.09 23.36
CA PRO A 198 -14.13 -7.36 23.52
C PRO A 198 -14.06 -6.07 22.70
N GLN A 199 -15.17 -5.66 22.08
CA GLN A 199 -15.35 -4.44 21.27
C GLN A 199 -15.18 -3.16 22.10
N THR A 200 -14.08 -3.08 22.86
CA THR A 200 -13.66 -1.87 23.54
C THR A 200 -13.00 -1.01 22.48
N PRO A 201 -13.44 0.25 22.29
CA PRO A 201 -12.77 1.16 21.38
C PRO A 201 -11.28 1.22 21.73
N PRO A 202 -10.39 1.28 20.72
CA PRO A 202 -8.95 1.33 20.96
C PRO A 202 -8.65 2.48 21.94
N GLN A 203 -7.88 2.21 23.00
CA GLN A 203 -7.58 3.24 24.00
C GLN A 203 -6.78 4.41 23.43
N LYS A 204 -6.06 4.18 22.32
CA LYS A 204 -5.27 5.17 21.59
C LYS A 204 -5.15 4.78 20.10
N PRO A 205 -5.28 5.72 19.16
CA PRO A 205 -5.00 5.47 17.75
C PRO A 205 -3.48 5.37 17.49
N SER A 206 -3.10 4.66 16.42
CA SER A 206 -1.71 4.50 15.97
C SER A 206 -1.66 4.43 14.45
N PHE A 207 -0.65 5.07 13.85
CA PHE A 207 -0.46 5.04 12.40
C PHE A 207 -0.36 3.61 11.87
N CYS A 208 0.51 2.78 12.47
CA CYS A 208 0.74 1.42 11.96
C CYS A 208 -0.50 0.53 12.10
N VAL A 209 -1.30 0.71 13.17
CA VAL A 209 -2.53 -0.06 13.37
C VAL A 209 -3.56 0.30 12.30
N GLU A 210 -3.83 1.59 12.10
CA GLU A 210 -4.80 2.04 11.10
C GLU A 210 -4.36 1.72 9.68
N HIS A 211 -3.06 1.85 9.38
CA HIS A 211 -2.52 1.49 8.07
C HIS A 211 -2.69 -0.01 7.77
N LYS A 212 -2.43 -0.90 8.75
CA LYS A 212 -2.68 -2.36 8.58
C LYS A 212 -4.15 -2.67 8.35
N ARG A 213 -5.05 -2.04 9.10
CA ARG A 213 -6.51 -2.20 8.93
C ARG A 213 -6.96 -1.74 7.55
N LEU A 214 -6.42 -0.61 7.05
CA LEU A 214 -6.66 -0.13 5.69
C LEU A 214 -6.16 -1.13 4.64
N LEU A 215 -4.93 -1.63 4.77
CA LEU A 215 -4.35 -2.60 3.82
C LEU A 215 -5.21 -3.86 3.74
N TYR A 216 -5.54 -4.45 4.89
CA TYR A 216 -6.40 -5.62 4.95
C TYR A 216 -7.77 -5.35 4.32
N SER A 217 -8.40 -4.24 4.69
CA SER A 217 -9.73 -3.87 4.22
C SER A 217 -9.79 -3.68 2.71
N TYR A 218 -8.78 -3.02 2.15
CA TYR A 218 -8.66 -2.78 0.71
C TYR A 218 -8.50 -4.10 -0.05
N ILE A 219 -7.59 -4.96 0.41
CA ILE A 219 -7.28 -6.22 -0.27
C ILE A 219 -8.48 -7.17 -0.19
N PHE A 220 -9.11 -7.31 0.98
CA PHE A 220 -10.30 -8.14 1.15
C PHE A 220 -11.47 -7.64 0.29
N ALA A 221 -11.74 -6.33 0.27
CA ALA A 221 -12.84 -5.78 -0.53
C ALA A 221 -12.62 -5.94 -2.03
N ASN A 222 -11.38 -5.84 -2.51
CA ASN A 222 -11.05 -6.09 -3.91
C ASN A 222 -11.19 -7.58 -4.26
N ASP A 223 -10.75 -8.51 -3.41
CA ASP A 223 -10.95 -9.95 -3.62
C ASP A 223 -12.44 -10.27 -3.89
N LYS A 224 -13.35 -9.73 -3.08
CA LYS A 224 -14.81 -9.95 -3.28
C LYS A 224 -15.37 -9.28 -4.53
N SER A 225 -14.85 -8.12 -4.88
CA SER A 225 -15.26 -7.43 -6.11
C SER A 225 -14.89 -8.27 -7.34
N GLU A 226 -13.69 -8.84 -7.33
CA GLU A 226 -13.18 -9.68 -8.42
C GLU A 226 -13.89 -11.00 -8.57
N VAL A 227 -14.22 -11.65 -7.45
CA VAL A 227 -15.01 -12.88 -7.45
C VAL A 227 -16.39 -12.61 -8.03
N SER A 228 -17.02 -11.51 -7.63
CA SER A 228 -18.34 -11.11 -8.13
C SER A 228 -18.31 -10.76 -9.62
N PHE A 229 -17.21 -10.16 -10.10
CA PHE A 229 -17.05 -9.77 -11.49
C PHE A 229 -16.68 -10.93 -12.42
N THR A 230 -15.80 -11.82 -11.98
CA THR A 230 -15.19 -12.86 -12.84
C THR A 230 -15.74 -14.27 -12.60
N GLY A 231 -16.41 -14.52 -11.47
CA GLY A 231 -16.86 -15.84 -11.04
C GLY A 231 -15.73 -16.77 -10.57
N ARG A 232 -14.48 -16.29 -10.50
CA ARG A 232 -13.35 -17.07 -9.97
C ARG A 232 -13.50 -17.26 -8.46
N PRO A 233 -13.01 -18.37 -7.87
CA PRO A 233 -13.05 -18.56 -6.42
C PRO A 233 -12.33 -17.45 -5.65
N PRO A 234 -12.81 -17.08 -4.44
CA PRO A 234 -12.14 -16.09 -3.60
C PRO A 234 -10.78 -16.59 -3.10
N LEU A 235 -9.80 -15.69 -3.01
CA LEU A 235 -8.48 -15.96 -2.43
C LEU A 235 -8.45 -15.76 -0.91
N LEU A 236 -9.36 -14.94 -0.39
CA LEU A 236 -9.56 -14.72 1.04
C LEU A 236 -10.93 -15.24 1.46
N SER A 237 -11.11 -15.67 2.70
CA SER A 237 -12.44 -15.95 3.25
C SER A 237 -12.53 -15.36 4.63
N ARG A 238 -13.66 -14.71 4.96
CA ARG A 238 -13.88 -14.17 6.30
C ARG A 238 -13.78 -15.26 7.38
N ARG A 239 -14.03 -16.53 7.02
CA ARG A 239 -13.94 -17.68 7.94
C ARG A 239 -12.55 -17.86 8.53
N TYR A 240 -11.52 -17.38 7.85
CA TYR A 240 -10.13 -17.47 8.28
C TYR A 240 -9.52 -16.12 8.65
N CYS A 241 -10.32 -15.04 8.66
CA CYS A 241 -9.82 -13.70 8.91
C CYS A 241 -10.52 -13.04 10.12
N SER A 242 -9.74 -12.42 10.99
CA SER A 242 -10.18 -11.78 12.24
C SER A 242 -9.75 -10.32 12.37
N SER A 243 -9.28 -9.72 11.29
CA SER A 243 -8.96 -8.29 11.24
C SER A 243 -10.23 -7.43 11.20
N VAL A 244 -10.10 -6.18 11.63
CA VAL A 244 -11.21 -5.22 11.78
C VAL A 244 -11.04 -4.05 10.81
N PRO A 245 -12.12 -3.33 10.45
CA PRO A 245 -11.99 -2.20 9.53
C PRO A 245 -11.24 -1.02 10.16
N PRO A 246 -10.57 -0.18 9.35
CA PRO A 246 -9.91 1.03 9.84
C PRO A 246 -10.95 2.00 10.38
N LEU A 247 -10.57 2.79 11.38
CA LEU A 247 -11.35 3.92 11.85
C LEU A 247 -11.52 4.93 10.72
N ASP A 248 -12.63 5.66 10.75
CA ASP A 248 -12.95 6.67 9.75
C ASP A 248 -12.20 7.99 10.01
N LEU A 249 -10.87 7.91 9.86
CA LEU A 249 -9.95 9.01 10.11
C LEU A 249 -9.49 9.62 8.78
N PRO A 250 -9.42 10.95 8.63
CA PRO A 250 -8.89 11.55 7.41
C PRO A 250 -7.40 11.23 7.23
N ASP A 251 -6.95 10.95 6.00
CA ASP A 251 -5.54 10.58 5.72
C ASP A 251 -4.52 11.66 6.14
N SER A 252 -4.97 12.92 6.25
CA SER A 252 -4.15 14.05 6.68
C SER A 252 -3.79 14.00 8.16
N CYS A 253 -4.63 13.41 9.03
CA CYS A 253 -4.33 13.35 10.46
C CYS A 253 -3.27 12.29 10.81
N MET A 254 -3.03 11.33 9.90
CA MET A 254 -2.10 10.22 10.09
C MET A 254 -0.63 10.64 10.31
N VAL A 255 -0.27 11.86 9.92
CA VAL A 255 1.11 12.38 10.01
C VAL A 255 1.41 13.00 11.38
N SER A 256 0.40 13.47 12.10
CA SER A 256 0.52 14.21 13.37
C SER A 256 -0.19 13.46 14.48
N GLU A 257 0.53 13.07 15.53
CA GLU A 257 -0.06 12.33 16.66
C GLU A 257 -1.15 13.14 17.37
N ASP A 258 -0.95 14.44 17.54
CA ASP A 258 -1.93 15.32 18.18
C ASP A 258 -3.23 15.38 17.35
N THR A 259 -3.10 15.60 16.04
CA THR A 259 -4.25 15.65 15.11
C THR A 259 -4.94 14.29 15.02
N LEU A 260 -4.19 13.19 15.02
CA LEU A 260 -4.73 11.83 15.04
C LEU A 260 -5.58 11.57 16.28
N ILE A 261 -5.11 12.01 17.46
CA ILE A 261 -5.82 11.88 18.73
C ILE A 261 -7.09 12.76 18.75
N GLU A 262 -7.01 13.98 18.21
CA GLU A 262 -8.16 14.88 18.10
C GLU A 262 -9.25 14.31 17.19
N GLU A 263 -8.89 13.87 15.99
CA GLU A 263 -9.83 13.23 15.06
C GLU A 263 -10.42 11.95 15.64
N PHE A 264 -9.61 11.14 16.34
CA PHE A 264 -10.07 9.94 17.02
C PHE A 264 -11.14 10.23 18.08
N LYS A 265 -10.96 11.28 18.89
CA LYS A 265 -11.94 11.69 19.91
C LYS A 265 -13.25 12.20 19.32
N ALA A 266 -13.24 12.65 18.05
CA ALA A 266 -14.43 13.15 17.36
C ALA A 266 -15.25 12.05 16.67
N LEU A 267 -14.76 10.79 16.66
CA LEU A 267 -15.47 9.66 16.11
C LEU A 267 -16.67 9.26 16.99
N ASP A 268 -17.68 8.67 16.35
CA ASP A 268 -18.79 8.04 17.09
C ASP A 268 -18.35 6.72 17.76
N GLU A 269 -19.26 6.12 18.54
CA GLU A 269 -19.00 4.84 19.25
C GLU A 269 -18.67 3.67 18.30
N ARG A 270 -18.99 3.80 17.01
CA ARG A 270 -18.73 2.82 15.97
C ARG A 270 -17.48 3.16 15.15
N GLY A 271 -16.74 4.21 15.50
CA GLY A 271 -15.53 4.64 14.82
C GLY A 271 -15.75 5.35 13.49
N TRP A 272 -16.94 5.90 13.24
CA TRP A 272 -17.25 6.73 12.07
C TRP A 272 -17.01 8.22 12.36
N ASN A 273 -16.63 8.97 11.32
CA ASN A 273 -16.52 10.41 11.45
C ASN A 273 -17.91 11.03 11.59
N THR A 274 -18.00 12.08 12.40
CA THR A 274 -19.25 12.78 12.68
C THR A 274 -19.38 14.11 11.92
N LYS A 275 -18.36 14.47 11.14
CA LYS A 275 -18.26 15.74 10.40
C LYS A 275 -18.94 15.69 9.04
N GLY A 276 -19.29 14.50 8.55
CA GLY A 276 -19.97 14.30 7.26
C GLY A 276 -19.03 14.35 6.05
N GLU A 277 -17.72 14.40 6.28
CA GLU A 277 -16.70 14.35 5.24
C GLU A 277 -16.49 12.90 4.79
N ILE A 278 -16.28 12.66 3.49
CA ILE A 278 -15.95 11.34 2.97
C ILE A 278 -14.46 11.27 2.69
N SER A 279 -13.72 10.67 3.62
CA SER A 279 -12.30 10.38 3.47
C SER A 279 -12.07 9.05 2.76
N SER A 280 -10.81 8.78 2.38
CA SER A 280 -10.38 7.49 1.86
C SER A 280 -10.71 6.35 2.83
N ASN A 281 -10.57 6.60 4.14
CA ASN A 281 -10.93 5.65 5.18
C ASN A 281 -12.45 5.46 5.31
N SER A 282 -13.26 6.51 5.12
CA SER A 282 -14.73 6.36 5.08
C SER A 282 -15.14 5.39 3.98
N TYR A 283 -14.57 5.59 2.79
CA TYR A 283 -14.85 4.75 1.62
C TYR A 283 -14.40 3.31 1.84
N ILE A 284 -13.16 3.10 2.32
CA ILE A 284 -12.63 1.75 2.49
C ILE A 284 -13.33 0.99 3.61
N ARG A 285 -13.72 1.68 4.69
CA ARG A 285 -14.52 1.12 5.78
C ARG A 285 -15.89 0.67 5.28
N ALA A 286 -16.57 1.47 4.46
CA ALA A 286 -17.85 1.09 3.86
C ALA A 286 -17.69 -0.13 2.93
N ARG A 287 -16.66 -0.12 2.07
CA ARG A 287 -16.32 -1.22 1.16
C ARG A 287 -16.02 -2.51 1.91
N TYR A 288 -15.31 -2.43 3.02
CA TYR A 288 -15.01 -3.56 3.89
C TYR A 288 -16.27 -4.20 4.46
N LEU A 289 -17.14 -3.40 5.08
CA LEU A 289 -18.37 -3.91 5.70
C LEU A 289 -19.25 -4.59 4.66
N MET A 290 -19.37 -3.98 3.48
CA MET A 290 -20.08 -4.54 2.34
C MET A 290 -19.41 -5.83 1.83
N ALA A 291 -18.08 -5.88 1.76
CA ALA A 291 -17.34 -7.06 1.32
C ALA A 291 -17.53 -8.26 2.25
N TYR A 292 -17.62 -8.05 3.56
CA TYR A 292 -17.92 -9.14 4.49
C TYR A 292 -19.32 -9.74 4.27
N VAL A 293 -20.32 -8.91 3.97
CA VAL A 293 -21.65 -9.38 3.58
C VAL A 293 -21.59 -10.11 2.22
N PHE A 294 -20.87 -9.54 1.25
CA PHE A 294 -20.70 -10.18 -0.06
C PHE A 294 -19.96 -11.51 0.03
N ASP A 295 -19.00 -11.68 0.93
CA ASP A 295 -18.33 -12.97 1.15
C ASP A 295 -19.33 -14.07 1.55
N GLU A 296 -20.34 -13.75 2.37
CA GLU A 296 -21.41 -14.71 2.70
C GLU A 296 -22.27 -15.06 1.49
N VAL A 297 -22.62 -14.04 0.70
CA VAL A 297 -23.40 -14.24 -0.52
C VAL A 297 -22.63 -15.07 -1.53
N ILE A 298 -21.34 -14.80 -1.72
CA ILE A 298 -20.43 -15.55 -2.59
C ILE A 298 -20.33 -17.00 -2.11
N GLU A 299 -20.20 -17.21 -0.81
CA GLU A 299 -20.13 -18.55 -0.23
C GLU A 299 -21.39 -19.37 -0.54
N VAL A 300 -22.57 -18.75 -0.46
CA VAL A 300 -23.85 -19.41 -0.81
C VAL A 300 -24.01 -19.57 -2.33
N ALA A 301 -23.60 -18.59 -3.12
CA ALA A 301 -23.85 -18.57 -4.55
C ALA A 301 -22.87 -19.45 -5.36
N LEU A 302 -21.61 -19.53 -4.92
CA LEU A 302 -20.53 -20.25 -5.60
C LEU A 302 -20.03 -21.46 -4.80
N GLY A 303 -20.48 -21.62 -3.56
CA GLY A 303 -20.10 -22.74 -2.71
C GLY A 303 -20.54 -24.07 -3.29
N ASN A 304 -19.72 -25.09 -3.10
CA ASN A 304 -20.09 -26.46 -3.41
C ASN A 304 -20.53 -27.17 -2.11
N ASP A 305 -21.81 -27.51 -2.03
CA ASP A 305 -22.41 -28.19 -0.88
C ASP A 305 -22.05 -29.69 -0.80
N THR A 306 -21.25 -30.22 -1.73
CA THR A 306 -20.76 -31.60 -1.61
C THR A 306 -19.78 -31.70 -0.44
N HIS A 307 -20.23 -32.29 0.66
CA HIS A 307 -19.38 -32.61 1.79
C HIS A 307 -18.51 -33.84 1.49
N ALA A 308 -17.25 -33.82 1.94
CA ALA A 308 -16.41 -35.01 1.92
C ALA A 308 -17.05 -36.08 2.82
N THR A 309 -17.51 -37.18 2.22
CA THR A 309 -18.04 -38.35 2.93
C THR A 309 -16.94 -39.37 3.15
N LEU A 310 -17.19 -40.36 4.02
CA LEU A 310 -16.28 -41.50 4.23
C LEU A 310 -16.02 -42.29 2.94
N GLU A 311 -16.95 -42.26 1.98
CA GLU A 311 -16.80 -42.91 0.67
C GLU A 311 -15.66 -42.29 -0.16
N TYR A 312 -15.29 -41.02 0.09
CA TYR A 312 -14.15 -40.37 -0.57
C TYR A 312 -12.79 -41.00 -0.19
N LEU A 313 -12.73 -41.76 0.89
CA LEU A 313 -11.50 -42.40 1.38
C LEU A 313 -11.30 -43.84 0.87
N GLN A 314 -12.27 -44.38 0.12
CA GLN A 314 -12.24 -45.74 -0.44
C GLN A 314 -11.71 -45.74 -1.87
#